data_AF-G2J1F3-F1
#
_entry.id   AF-G2J1F3-F1
#
_cell.length_a   1.000
_cell.length_b   1.000
_cell.length_c   1.000
_cell.angle_alpha   90.00
_cell.angle_beta   90.00
_cell.angle_gamma   90.00
#
_symmetry.space_group_name_H-M   'P 1'
#
loop_
_entity.id
_entity.type
_entity.pdbx_description
1 polymer ?
#
loop_
_entity_poly.entity_id
_entity_poly.type
_entity_poly.pdbx_seq_one_letter_code
_entity_poly.pdbx_strand_id
1 'polypeptide(L)'
;MPITEAELPPIPPKRYFTIGEVSELTGVKPHVLRYWEQEFSQLRQVKRRGNRRYYQHHEVLLVRRIRGLLYDDGFTIHGARLRLGQEAAGPVPLTAQAVRAELQSILEWLNGGIGKS
;
A
#
# COMPACT_ATOMS: atom_id res chain seq x y z
N MET A 1 15.97 -16.94 -10.28
CA MET A 1 16.18 -15.51 -9.99
C MET A 1 14.82 -14.87 -9.80
N PRO A 2 14.46 -14.33 -8.62
CA PRO A 2 13.36 -13.38 -8.56
C PRO A 2 13.76 -12.17 -9.41
N ILE A 3 12.88 -11.73 -10.32
CA ILE A 3 13.07 -10.46 -11.04
C ILE A 3 13.17 -9.38 -9.95
N THR A 4 14.13 -8.47 -9.98
CA THR A 4 14.17 -7.38 -8.98
C THR A 4 13.25 -6.25 -9.44
N GLU A 5 12.71 -5.44 -8.53
CA GLU A 5 11.81 -4.34 -8.92
C GLU A 5 12.46 -3.33 -9.90
N ALA A 6 13.80 -3.21 -9.85
CA ALA A 6 14.60 -2.40 -10.76
C ALA A 6 14.56 -2.85 -12.24
N GLU A 7 14.07 -4.06 -12.52
CA GLU A 7 14.05 -4.66 -13.86
C GLU A 7 12.64 -4.64 -14.50
N LEU A 8 11.63 -4.13 -13.80
CA LEU A 8 10.26 -4.08 -14.31
C LEU A 8 10.06 -2.97 -15.36
N PRO A 9 9.38 -3.24 -16.49
CA PRO A 9 9.18 -2.24 -17.54
C PRO A 9 8.35 -1.05 -17.05
N PRO A 10 8.48 0.16 -17.61
CA PRO A 10 7.64 1.29 -17.21
C PRO A 10 6.15 0.98 -17.46
N ILE A 11 5.26 1.43 -16.56
CA ILE A 11 3.81 1.24 -16.72
C ILE A 11 3.29 2.25 -17.74
N PRO A 12 2.68 1.82 -18.86
CA PRO A 12 2.12 2.73 -19.86
C PRO A 12 1.00 3.62 -19.29
N PRO A 13 0.72 4.80 -19.88
CA PRO A 13 -0.39 5.67 -19.49
C PRO A 13 -1.75 5.15 -20.02
N LYS A 14 -2.06 3.88 -19.74
CA LYS A 14 -3.31 3.20 -20.14
C LYS A 14 -4.29 3.18 -18.96
N ARG A 15 -5.59 3.32 -19.24
CA ARG A 15 -6.64 3.30 -18.21
C ARG A 15 -6.89 1.91 -17.61
N TYR A 16 -6.83 0.88 -18.45
CA TYR A 16 -7.15 -0.50 -18.04
C TYR A 16 -6.14 -1.49 -18.62
N PHE A 17 -5.68 -2.41 -17.78
CA PHE A 17 -4.75 -3.48 -18.11
C PHE A 17 -5.43 -4.82 -17.93
N THR A 18 -5.20 -5.75 -18.85
CA THR A 18 -5.62 -7.15 -18.67
C THR A 18 -4.68 -7.87 -17.70
N ILE A 19 -5.10 -8.99 -17.14
CA ILE A 19 -4.24 -9.79 -16.24
C ILE A 19 -2.93 -10.25 -16.91
N GLY A 20 -2.92 -10.43 -18.22
CA GLY A 20 -1.70 -10.75 -18.99
C GLY A 20 -0.73 -9.57 -18.99
N GLU A 21 -1.23 -8.38 -19.34
CA GLU A 21 -0.43 -7.14 -19.31
C GLU A 21 0.11 -6.86 -17.89
N VAL A 22 -0.71 -7.04 -16.85
CA VAL A 22 -0.24 -6.88 -15.46
C VAL A 22 0.84 -7.91 -15.11
N SER A 23 0.71 -9.15 -15.60
CA SER A 23 1.72 -10.18 -15.39
C SER A 23 3.07 -9.79 -15.98
N GLU A 24 3.09 -9.26 -17.20
CA GLU A 24 4.29 -8.74 -17.86
C GLU A 24 4.87 -7.53 -17.12
N LEU A 25 4.01 -6.60 -16.71
CA LEU A 25 4.43 -5.37 -16.02
C LEU A 25 4.95 -5.61 -14.59
N THR A 26 4.64 -6.75 -13.98
CA THR A 26 4.97 -7.00 -12.56
C THR A 26 5.80 -8.25 -12.34
N GLY A 27 5.98 -9.08 -13.37
CA GLY A 27 6.65 -10.37 -13.26
C GLY A 27 5.89 -11.39 -12.40
N VAL A 28 4.63 -11.11 -12.04
CA VAL A 28 3.79 -11.99 -11.22
C VAL A 28 2.90 -12.83 -12.11
N LYS A 29 2.91 -14.15 -11.94
CA LYS A 29 2.14 -15.07 -12.80
C LYS A 29 0.63 -14.83 -12.69
N PRO A 30 -0.16 -15.03 -13.75
CA PRO A 30 -1.60 -14.75 -13.71
C PRO A 30 -2.40 -15.53 -12.66
N HIS A 31 -1.98 -16.74 -12.29
CA HIS A 31 -2.67 -17.49 -11.22
C HIS A 31 -2.35 -16.92 -9.83
N VAL A 32 -1.15 -16.37 -9.63
CA VAL A 32 -0.76 -15.68 -8.39
C VAL A 32 -1.53 -14.37 -8.26
N LEU A 33 -1.67 -13.61 -9.35
CA LEU A 33 -2.52 -12.42 -9.38
C LEU A 33 -3.98 -12.76 -8.98
N ARG A 34 -4.51 -13.87 -9.50
CA ARG A 34 -5.85 -14.36 -9.11
C ARG A 34 -5.98 -14.67 -7.63
N TYR A 35 -4.94 -15.26 -7.06
CA TYR A 35 -4.89 -15.55 -5.64
C TYR A 35 -4.77 -14.26 -4.81
N TRP A 36 -3.91 -13.33 -5.20
CA TRP A 36 -3.76 -12.03 -4.54
C TRP A 36 -5.04 -11.19 -4.56
N GLU A 37 -5.85 -11.26 -5.63
CA GLU A 37 -7.17 -10.61 -5.64
C GLU A 37 -8.13 -11.13 -4.55
N GLN A 38 -7.91 -12.34 -4.03
CA GLN A 38 -8.68 -12.90 -2.90
C GLN A 38 -8.10 -12.45 -1.56
N GLU A 39 -6.77 -12.34 -1.47
CA GLU A 39 -6.07 -12.00 -0.23
C GLU A 39 -6.00 -10.49 0.05
N PHE A 40 -6.00 -9.65 -1.00
CA PHE A 40 -5.88 -8.19 -0.87
C PHE A 40 -7.16 -7.53 -1.37
N SER A 41 -8.06 -7.19 -0.46
CA SER A 41 -9.35 -6.57 -0.78
C SER A 41 -9.23 -5.26 -1.57
N GLN A 42 -8.13 -4.52 -1.39
CA GLN A 42 -7.80 -3.30 -2.12
C GLN A 42 -7.61 -3.54 -3.64
N LEU A 43 -7.18 -4.74 -4.07
CA LEU A 43 -7.09 -5.14 -5.49
C LEU A 43 -8.43 -5.55 -6.11
N ARG A 44 -9.49 -5.73 -5.29
CA ARG A 44 -10.79 -6.24 -5.76
C ARG A 44 -11.77 -5.12 -6.11
N GLN A 45 -11.44 -3.87 -5.81
CA GLN A 45 -12.42 -2.77 -5.77
C GLN A 45 -12.94 -2.33 -7.15
N VAL A 46 -12.34 -2.77 -8.26
CA VAL A 46 -12.78 -2.37 -9.60
C VAL A 46 -13.82 -3.33 -10.18
N LYS A 47 -14.98 -2.76 -10.52
CA LYS A 47 -16.17 -3.45 -11.06
C LYS A 47 -15.79 -4.40 -12.21
N ARG A 48 -16.07 -5.68 -12.04
CA ARG A 48 -15.92 -6.70 -13.09
C ARG A 48 -17.07 -6.56 -14.07
N ARG A 49 -16.81 -6.08 -15.28
CA ARG A 49 -17.79 -6.16 -16.38
C ARG A 49 -17.57 -7.50 -17.10
N GLY A 50 -18.41 -8.49 -16.81
CA GLY A 50 -18.32 -9.84 -17.37
C GLY A 50 -17.20 -10.70 -16.74
N ASN A 51 -16.73 -11.71 -17.47
CA ASN A 51 -15.72 -12.69 -16.99
C ASN A 51 -14.26 -12.20 -17.13
N ARG A 52 -14.03 -11.00 -17.68
CA ARG A 52 -12.68 -10.45 -17.87
C ARG A 52 -12.30 -9.53 -16.71
N ARG A 53 -11.02 -9.63 -16.30
CA ARG A 53 -10.43 -8.81 -15.23
C ARG A 53 -9.65 -7.68 -15.86
N TYR A 54 -9.96 -6.46 -15.42
CA TYR A 54 -9.26 -5.26 -15.82
C TYR A 54 -8.71 -4.59 -14.57
N TYR A 55 -7.44 -4.21 -14.64
CA TYR A 55 -6.72 -3.50 -13.60
C TYR A 55 -6.53 -2.06 -14.03
N GLN A 56 -6.68 -1.11 -13.13
CA GLN A 56 -6.31 0.28 -13.33
C GLN A 56 -4.84 0.49 -13.00
N HIS A 57 -4.31 1.64 -13.40
CA HIS A 57 -2.92 2.02 -13.13
C HIS A 57 -2.53 1.89 -11.65
N HIS A 58 -3.37 2.36 -10.72
CA HIS A 58 -3.10 2.24 -9.29
C HIS A 58 -3.10 0.79 -8.78
N GLU A 59 -3.87 -0.10 -9.40
CA GLU A 59 -3.88 -1.53 -9.04
C GLU A 59 -2.59 -2.20 -9.52
N VAL A 60 -2.03 -1.80 -10.67
CA VAL A 60 -0.71 -2.28 -11.12
C VAL A 60 0.39 -1.86 -10.16
N LEU A 61 0.35 -0.61 -9.69
CA LEU A 61 1.28 -0.12 -8.66
C LEU A 61 1.12 -0.90 -7.34
N LEU A 62 -0.11 -1.17 -6.93
CA LEU A 62 -0.38 -1.97 -5.73
C LEU A 62 0.16 -3.39 -5.86
N VAL A 63 0.03 -4.03 -7.02
CA VAL A 63 0.63 -5.35 -7.29
C VAL A 63 2.16 -5.31 -7.16
N ARG A 64 2.82 -4.26 -7.68
CA ARG A 64 4.26 -4.10 -7.49
C ARG A 64 4.63 -3.93 -6.02
N ARG A 65 3.87 -3.13 -5.27
CA ARG A 65 4.08 -2.97 -3.83
C ARG A 65 3.94 -4.29 -3.07
N ILE A 66 2.89 -5.06 -3.35
CA ILE A 66 2.68 -6.38 -2.76
C ILE A 66 3.86 -7.31 -3.08
N ARG A 67 4.31 -7.30 -4.34
CA ARG A 67 5.45 -8.09 -4.79
C ARG A 67 6.73 -7.75 -4.00
N GLY A 68 7.05 -6.46 -3.86
CA GLY A 68 8.21 -6.02 -3.07
C GLY A 68 8.11 -6.48 -1.61
N LEU A 69 6.94 -6.32 -0.99
CA LEU A 69 6.71 -6.79 0.39
C LEU A 69 6.94 -8.31 0.53
N LEU A 70 6.49 -9.11 -0.43
CA LEU A 70 6.56 -10.56 -0.32
C LEU A 70 7.92 -11.14 -0.73
N TYR A 71 8.54 -10.63 -1.80
CA TYR A 71 9.75 -11.21 -2.37
C TYR A 71 11.03 -10.52 -1.94
N ASP A 72 10.98 -9.20 -1.76
CA ASP A 72 12.17 -8.42 -1.43
C ASP A 72 12.28 -8.25 0.10
N ASP A 73 11.16 -7.92 0.76
CA ASP A 73 11.12 -7.72 2.22
C ASP A 73 10.82 -9.01 3.01
N GLY A 74 10.39 -10.08 2.33
CA GLY A 74 10.15 -11.39 2.95
C GLY A 74 8.91 -11.48 3.86
N PHE A 75 7.94 -10.57 3.71
CA PHE A 75 6.68 -10.66 4.44
C PHE A 75 5.87 -11.88 4.04
N THR A 76 5.08 -12.40 4.99
CA THR A 76 3.97 -13.30 4.68
C THR A 76 2.80 -12.52 4.09
N ILE A 77 1.84 -13.21 3.45
CA ILE A 77 0.60 -12.58 2.95
C ILE A 77 -0.11 -11.79 4.05
N HIS A 78 -0.17 -12.34 5.27
CA HIS A 78 -0.77 -11.66 6.41
C HIS A 78 0.01 -10.40 6.80
N GLY A 79 1.34 -10.49 6.89
CA GLY A 79 2.20 -9.35 7.20
C GLY A 79 2.11 -8.23 6.16
N ALA A 80 2.11 -8.58 4.87
CA ALA A 80 1.94 -7.63 3.78
C ALA A 80 0.57 -6.93 3.84
N ARG A 81 -0.51 -7.66 4.18
CA ARG A 81 -1.84 -7.08 4.35
C ARG A 81 -1.87 -6.05 5.49
N LEU A 82 -1.28 -6.38 6.64
CA LEU A 82 -1.18 -5.46 7.77
C LEU A 82 -0.38 -4.21 7.38
N ARG A 83 0.76 -4.39 6.70
CA ARG A 83 1.61 -3.29 6.26
C ARG A 83 0.90 -2.35 5.29
N LEU A 84 0.20 -2.89 4.30
CA LEU A 84 -0.61 -2.11 3.36
C LEU A 84 -1.78 -1.39 4.03
N GLY A 85 -2.38 -2.00 5.06
CA GLY A 85 -3.41 -1.34 5.86
C GLY A 85 -2.89 -0.13 6.64
N GLN A 86 -1.70 -0.25 7.23
CA GLN A 86 -1.02 0.87 7.90
C GLN A 86 -0.62 1.98 6.93
N GLU A 87 -0.09 1.63 5.76
CA GLU A 87 0.27 2.61 4.71
C GLU A 87 -0.96 3.36 4.18
N ALA A 88 -2.09 2.67 4.00
CA ALA A 88 -3.35 3.28 3.57
C ALA A 88 -4.00 4.20 4.62
N ALA A 89 -3.69 4.02 5.91
CA ALA A 89 -4.11 4.92 6.97
C ALA A 89 -3.39 6.28 6.92
N GLY A 90 -2.34 6.41 6.09
CA GLY A 90 -1.48 7.59 5.99
C GLY A 90 -0.77 7.91 7.32
N PRO A 91 0.11 8.91 7.34
CA PRO A 91 0.31 9.64 8.59
C PRO A 91 -1.08 10.13 9.00
N VAL A 92 -1.52 9.82 10.23
CA VAL A 92 -2.65 10.54 10.82
C VAL A 92 -2.34 12.02 10.57
N PRO A 93 -3.17 12.76 9.80
CA PRO A 93 -2.87 14.15 9.57
C PRO A 93 -2.70 14.77 10.95
N LEU A 94 -1.50 15.29 11.22
CA LEU A 94 -1.21 16.05 12.42
C LEU A 94 -2.12 17.27 12.32
N THR A 95 -3.33 17.14 12.84
CA THR A 95 -4.29 18.22 12.84
C THR A 95 -3.65 19.33 13.67
N ALA A 96 -3.87 20.57 13.26
CA ALA A 96 -3.45 21.72 14.07
C ALA A 96 -3.97 21.59 15.52
N GLN A 97 -5.10 20.89 15.71
CA GLN A 97 -5.66 20.56 17.01
C GLN A 97 -4.83 19.55 17.80
N ALA A 98 -4.38 18.46 17.19
CA ALA A 98 -3.52 17.46 17.84
C ALA A 98 -2.16 18.07 18.24
N VAL A 99 -1.56 18.87 17.35
CA VAL A 99 -0.32 19.60 17.65
C VAL A 99 -0.54 20.62 18.78
N ARG A 100 -1.65 21.35 18.75
CA ARG A 100 -2.00 22.33 19.81
C ARG A 100 -2.21 21.65 21.16
N ALA A 101 -2.87 20.49 21.20
CA ALA A 101 -3.11 19.75 22.42
C ALA A 101 -1.79 19.27 23.05
N GLU A 102 -0.90 18.67 22.27
CA GLU A 102 0.44 18.25 22.73
C GLU A 102 1.25 19.45 23.25
N LEU A 103 1.25 20.57 22.53
CA LEU A 103 1.93 21.79 22.98
C LEU A 103 1.34 22.35 24.29
N GLN A 104 0.02 22.29 24.45
CA GLN A 104 -0.62 22.69 25.71
C GLN A 104 -0.23 21.78 26.86
N SER A 105 -0.20 20.47 26.67
CA SER A 105 0.25 19.52 27.70
C SER A 105 1.71 19.73 28.10
N ILE A 106 2.58 20.02 27.12
CA ILE A 106 3.99 20.35 27.37
C ILE A 106 4.11 21.68 28.14
N LEU A 107 3.35 22.71 27.75
CA LEU A 107 3.33 24.00 28.44
C LEU A 107 2.79 23.88 29.87
N GLU A 108 1.73 23.12 30.08
CA GLU A 108 1.19 22.82 31.42
C GLU A 108 2.21 22.10 32.28
N TRP A 109 2.93 21.13 31.71
CA TRP A 109 3.98 20.42 32.42
C TRP A 109 5.15 21.33 32.80
N LEU A 110 5.62 22.18 31.87
CA LEU A 110 6.71 23.14 32.13
C LEU A 110 6.30 24.19 33.18
N ASN A 111 5.06 24.67 33.11
CA ASN A 111 4.54 25.69 34.01
C ASN A 111 4.12 25.13 35.39
N GLY A 112 3.83 23.83 35.46
CA GLY A 112 3.54 23.11 36.71
C GLY A 112 4.78 22.56 37.42
N GLY A 113 5.89 22.35 36.69
CA GLY A 113 7.10 21.69 37.20
C GLY A 113 8.27 22.62 37.57
N ILE A 114 8.22 23.91 37.20
CA ILE A 114 9.31 24.87 37.47
C ILE A 114 8.74 26.00 38.32
N GLY A 115 8.61 25.80 39.63
CA GLY A 115 8.22 26.91 40.52
C GLY A 115 7.58 26.55 41.85
N LYS A 116 8.03 25.51 42.56
CA LYS A 116 7.86 25.43 44.03
C LYS A 116 9.12 24.82 44.66
N SER A 117 10.07 25.67 44.99
CA SER A 117 11.07 25.46 46.05
C SER A 117 11.24 26.78 46.78
#